data_AF-A0A1R4A562-F1
#
_entry.id   AF-A0A1R4A562-F1
#
_cell.length_a   1.000
_cell.length_b   1.000
_cell.length_c   1.000
_cell.angle_alpha   90.00
_cell.angle_beta   90.00
_cell.angle_gamma   90.00
#
_symmetry.space_group_name_H-M   'P 1'
#
loop_
_entity.id
_entity.type
_entity.pdbx_description
1 polymer ?
#
loop_
_entity_poly.entity_id
_entity_poly.type
_entity_poly.pdbx_seq_one_letter_code
_entity_poly.pdbx_strand_id
1 'polypeptide(L)'
;MEDMLDKDFIKLIENSFPEIRINKFSSLDYGWNNHVIVVNDEIVFRIPRNKGNESILKNEVNLLKILQKCPFSIPDYIYLNTNPIFFGGYRMIHGDYLNNARKLGKGLISDFLSLRTFLDTIGSDDVRRTGLPVYNYKKWVEGQGERIEKYKLSLNEIMPEKFLSAVKEKWYEVSEDMEQLDMGLIHGDLYRKNVIISENHRKIRGIIDWSDSAYGDRALDFAAFGYDFPLKENLHMLQAQKDQFAVRAMKRIIFYRNTDGFYLAHYLAKTGRRKEAEMECRNIVSIWKKYGWY
;
A
#
# COMPACT_ATOMS: atom_id res chain seq x y z
N MET A 1 18.13 -16.80 -0.75
CA MET A 1 17.20 -16.22 -1.74
C MET A 1 17.75 -14.92 -2.31
N GLU A 2 18.44 -14.08 -1.53
CA GLU A 2 19.06 -12.82 -2.01
C GLU A 2 20.05 -12.97 -3.18
N ASP A 3 20.69 -14.13 -3.37
CA ASP A 3 21.65 -14.37 -4.47
C ASP A 3 21.07 -15.19 -5.65
N MET A 4 19.77 -15.45 -5.68
CA MET A 4 19.15 -16.22 -6.77
C MET A 4 18.94 -15.36 -8.00
N LEU A 5 19.34 -15.87 -9.16
CA LEU A 5 19.03 -15.25 -10.45
C LEU A 5 17.60 -15.60 -10.87
N ASP A 6 17.03 -14.83 -11.80
CA ASP A 6 15.69 -15.12 -12.34
C ASP A 6 15.52 -16.58 -12.79
N LYS A 7 16.58 -17.18 -13.35
CA LYS A 7 16.60 -18.59 -13.78
C LYS A 7 16.40 -19.58 -12.63
N ASP A 8 16.84 -19.25 -11.41
CA ASP A 8 16.65 -20.11 -10.24
C ASP A 8 15.21 -20.04 -9.74
N PHE A 9 14.57 -18.86 -9.80
CA PHE A 9 13.14 -18.73 -9.51
C PHE A 9 12.28 -19.49 -10.53
N ILE A 10 12.65 -19.49 -11.81
CA ILE A 10 11.94 -20.27 -12.83
C ILE A 10 12.04 -21.76 -12.55
N LYS A 11 13.23 -22.29 -12.27
CA LYS A 11 13.38 -23.69 -11.87
C LYS A 11 12.57 -24.04 -10.63
N LEU A 12 12.51 -23.14 -9.65
CA LEU A 12 11.69 -23.30 -8.46
C LEU A 12 10.20 -23.42 -8.82
N ILE A 13 9.70 -22.56 -9.71
CA ILE A 13 8.31 -22.58 -10.18
C ILE A 13 8.04 -23.89 -10.95
N GLU A 14 8.90 -24.26 -11.91
CA GLU A 14 8.73 -25.50 -12.72
C GLU A 14 8.71 -26.75 -11.83
N ASN A 15 9.58 -26.82 -10.84
CA ASN A 15 9.62 -27.96 -9.91
C ASN A 15 8.40 -27.99 -8.98
N SER A 16 7.84 -26.83 -8.63
CA SER A 16 6.69 -26.74 -7.71
C SER A 16 5.35 -26.95 -8.42
N PHE A 17 5.27 -26.56 -9.70
CA PHE A 17 4.05 -26.56 -10.50
C PHE A 17 4.35 -27.11 -11.91
N PRO A 18 4.66 -28.41 -12.04
CA PRO A 18 5.05 -29.03 -13.31
C PRO A 18 3.97 -28.99 -14.40
N GLU A 19 2.72 -28.71 -14.02
CA GLU A 19 1.61 -28.47 -14.94
C GLU A 19 1.69 -27.14 -15.70
N ILE A 20 2.51 -26.19 -15.23
CA ILE A 20 2.68 -24.89 -15.87
C ILE A 20 3.80 -24.98 -16.91
N ARG A 21 3.41 -24.93 -18.19
CA ARG A 21 4.39 -24.80 -19.28
C ARG A 21 4.89 -23.37 -19.40
N ILE A 22 6.14 -23.11 -18.99
CA ILE A 22 6.77 -21.79 -19.06
C ILE A 22 7.39 -21.59 -20.46
N ASN A 23 6.81 -20.71 -21.27
CA ASN A 23 7.32 -20.37 -22.61
C ASN A 23 8.11 -19.06 -22.58
N LYS A 24 7.73 -18.13 -21.69
CA LYS A 24 8.42 -16.85 -21.46
C LYS A 24 8.23 -16.43 -20.01
N PHE A 25 9.13 -15.60 -19.53
CA PHE A 25 9.01 -14.96 -18.22
C PHE A 25 9.64 -13.57 -18.22
N SER A 26 9.22 -12.75 -17.27
CA SER A 26 9.86 -11.48 -16.95
C SER A 26 9.90 -11.27 -15.44
N SER A 27 10.97 -10.67 -14.93
CA SER A 27 11.07 -10.25 -13.53
C SER A 27 10.62 -8.80 -13.37
N LEU A 28 9.91 -8.54 -12.27
CA LEU A 28 9.57 -7.21 -11.80
C LEU A 28 10.29 -6.98 -10.47
N ASP A 29 11.55 -6.56 -10.54
CA ASP A 29 12.44 -6.42 -9.36
C ASP A 29 12.21 -5.12 -8.56
N TYR A 30 11.02 -4.55 -8.63
CA TYR A 30 10.66 -3.32 -7.89
C TYR A 30 9.95 -3.62 -6.55
N GLY A 31 9.75 -4.89 -6.21
CA GLY A 31 9.02 -5.32 -5.02
C GLY A 31 9.90 -5.37 -3.76
N TRP A 32 9.41 -4.77 -2.67
CA TRP A 32 10.09 -4.68 -1.37
C TRP A 32 10.13 -6.02 -0.62
N ASN A 33 9.01 -6.74 -0.65
CA ASN A 33 8.82 -7.97 0.12
C ASN A 33 9.06 -9.24 -0.69
N ASN A 34 8.83 -9.17 -2.00
CA ASN A 34 8.80 -10.33 -2.88
C ASN A 34 9.64 -10.08 -4.14
N HIS A 35 10.32 -11.12 -4.61
CA HIS A 35 10.66 -11.25 -6.02
C HIS A 35 9.37 -11.56 -6.79
N VAL A 36 9.10 -10.79 -7.85
CA VAL A 36 7.89 -10.95 -8.65
C VAL A 36 8.28 -11.46 -10.03
N ILE A 37 7.81 -12.65 -10.36
CA ILE A 37 8.05 -13.29 -11.66
C ILE A 37 6.71 -13.39 -12.40
N VAL A 38 6.63 -12.79 -13.58
CA VAL A 38 5.48 -12.93 -14.47
C VAL A 38 5.80 -14.03 -15.47
N VAL A 39 4.99 -15.08 -15.48
CA VAL A 39 5.09 -16.23 -16.38
C VAL A 39 4.04 -16.11 -17.47
N ASN A 40 4.48 -16.26 -18.73
CA ASN A 40 3.66 -16.24 -19.93
C ASN A 40 2.80 -14.97 -20.13
N ASP A 41 3.10 -13.88 -19.43
CA ASP A 41 2.24 -12.68 -19.31
C ASP A 41 0.82 -12.99 -18.76
N GLU A 42 0.68 -14.09 -18.01
CA GLU A 42 -0.62 -14.60 -17.54
C GLU A 42 -0.65 -14.87 -16.03
N ILE A 43 0.48 -15.23 -15.42
CA ILE A 43 0.55 -15.64 -14.02
C ILE A 43 1.61 -14.82 -13.31
N VAL A 44 1.24 -14.19 -12.20
CA VAL A 44 2.15 -13.43 -11.34
C VAL A 44 2.52 -14.30 -10.16
N PHE A 45 3.78 -14.72 -10.09
CA PHE A 45 4.37 -15.38 -8.93
C PHE A 45 5.00 -14.35 -7.98
N ARG A 46 4.69 -14.45 -6.70
CA ARG A 46 5.32 -13.69 -5.61
C ARG A 46 6.10 -14.65 -4.73
N ILE A 47 7.41 -14.46 -4.71
CA ILE A 47 8.36 -15.29 -3.97
C ILE A 47 8.99 -14.41 -2.89
N PRO A 48 8.73 -14.68 -1.60
CA PRO A 48 9.25 -13.85 -0.50
C PRO A 48 10.77 -13.74 -0.50
N ARG A 49 11.31 -12.55 -0.22
CA ARG A 49 12.78 -12.35 -0.18
C ARG A 49 13.44 -13.00 1.03
N ASN A 50 12.72 -13.11 2.14
CA ASN A 50 13.17 -13.74 3.39
C ASN A 50 11.98 -14.31 4.20
N LYS A 51 12.28 -14.98 5.31
CA LYS A 51 11.28 -15.59 6.20
C LYS A 51 10.28 -14.59 6.79
N GLY A 52 10.69 -13.36 7.05
CA GLY A 52 9.78 -12.30 7.50
C GLY A 52 8.72 -12.00 6.44
N ASN A 53 9.14 -11.92 5.18
CA ASN A 53 8.24 -11.71 4.04
C ASN A 53 7.32 -12.92 3.77
N GLU A 54 7.73 -14.15 4.12
CA GLU A 54 6.84 -15.32 4.00
C GLU A 54 5.59 -15.16 4.87
N SER A 55 5.73 -14.68 6.11
CA SER A 55 4.59 -14.42 6.99
C SER A 55 3.67 -13.33 6.45
N ILE A 56 4.23 -12.30 5.82
CA ILE A 56 3.46 -11.23 5.16
C ILE A 56 2.62 -11.82 4.02
N LEU A 57 3.22 -12.65 3.15
CA LEU A 57 2.49 -13.28 2.05
C LEU A 57 1.41 -14.25 2.56
N LYS A 58 1.67 -14.99 3.65
CA LYS A 58 0.65 -15.84 4.29
C LYS A 58 -0.55 -15.03 4.78
N ASN A 59 -0.29 -13.90 5.43
CA ASN A 59 -1.35 -13.02 5.92
C ASN A 59 -2.19 -12.44 4.77
N GLU A 60 -1.54 -12.02 3.69
CA GLU A 60 -2.21 -11.59 2.46
C GLU A 60 -3.10 -12.69 1.89
N VAL A 61 -2.58 -13.92 1.71
CA VAL A 61 -3.36 -15.06 1.19
C VAL A 61 -4.57 -15.35 2.09
N ASN A 62 -4.42 -15.23 3.42
CA ASN A 62 -5.54 -15.39 4.34
C ASN A 62 -6.57 -14.27 4.23
N LEU A 63 -6.13 -13.01 4.06
CA LEU A 63 -7.03 -11.88 3.86
C LEU A 63 -7.83 -12.03 2.56
N LEU A 64 -7.19 -12.42 1.45
CA LEU A 64 -7.85 -12.58 0.15
C LEU A 64 -8.98 -13.63 0.16
N LYS A 65 -8.92 -14.62 1.06
CA LYS A 65 -10.03 -15.56 1.29
C LYS A 65 -11.25 -14.90 1.93
N ILE A 66 -11.06 -13.87 2.74
CA ILE A 66 -12.15 -13.06 3.32
C ILE A 66 -12.71 -12.10 2.26
N LEU A 67 -11.84 -11.58 1.39
CA LEU A 67 -12.19 -10.58 0.38
C LEU A 67 -12.83 -11.13 -0.90
N GLN A 68 -13.26 -12.39 -0.93
CA GLN A 68 -13.81 -13.05 -2.14
C GLN A 68 -15.04 -12.33 -2.74
N LYS A 69 -15.75 -11.52 -1.95
CA LYS A 69 -16.88 -10.70 -2.40
C LYS A 69 -16.48 -9.28 -2.82
N CYS A 70 -15.18 -9.00 -2.99
CA CYS A 70 -14.69 -7.71 -3.45
C CYS A 70 -15.37 -7.35 -4.79
N PRO A 71 -15.84 -6.09 -4.96
CA PRO A 71 -16.47 -5.66 -6.20
C PRO A 71 -15.50 -5.61 -7.40
N PHE A 72 -14.21 -5.79 -7.18
CA PHE A 72 -13.15 -5.77 -8.19
C PHE A 72 -12.32 -7.04 -8.14
N SER A 73 -11.61 -7.35 -9.22
CA SER A 73 -10.66 -8.46 -9.22
C SER A 73 -9.57 -8.21 -8.17
N ILE A 74 -9.25 -9.25 -7.42
CA ILE A 74 -8.15 -9.28 -6.45
C ILE A 74 -7.28 -10.50 -6.77
N PRO A 75 -6.01 -10.54 -6.31
CA PRO A 75 -5.20 -11.73 -6.43
C PRO A 75 -5.92 -12.96 -5.86
N ASP A 76 -6.02 -14.02 -6.67
CA ASP A 76 -6.49 -15.33 -6.23
C ASP A 76 -5.36 -16.34 -6.44
N TYR A 77 -4.68 -16.69 -5.34
CA TYR A 77 -3.50 -17.55 -5.35
C TYR A 77 -3.91 -19.01 -5.58
N ILE A 78 -4.09 -19.35 -6.86
CA ILE A 78 -4.43 -20.70 -7.32
C ILE A 78 -3.22 -21.65 -7.34
N TYR A 79 -2.00 -21.10 -7.34
CA TYR A 79 -0.76 -21.86 -7.21
C TYR A 79 -0.13 -21.50 -5.86
N LEU A 80 -0.01 -22.48 -4.96
CA LEU A 80 0.60 -22.27 -3.64
C LEU A 80 1.58 -23.38 -3.35
N ASN A 81 2.82 -23.02 -3.07
CA ASN A 81 3.81 -23.91 -2.49
C ASN A 81 3.93 -23.57 -1.00
N THR A 82 3.89 -24.59 -0.15
CA THR A 82 4.00 -24.46 1.31
C THR A 82 5.29 -25.05 1.89
N ASN A 83 6.12 -25.74 1.09
CA ASN A 83 7.33 -26.43 1.54
C ASN A 83 8.34 -26.61 0.38
N PRO A 84 9.63 -26.21 0.52
CA PRO A 84 10.29 -25.67 1.71
C PRO A 84 10.05 -24.19 1.97
N ILE A 85 9.53 -23.45 0.98
CA ILE A 85 9.32 -22.00 1.06
C ILE A 85 7.85 -21.72 0.73
N PHE A 86 7.23 -20.82 1.51
CA PHE A 86 5.88 -20.36 1.18
C PHE A 86 5.92 -19.32 0.06
N PHE A 87 5.39 -19.65 -1.11
CA PHE A 87 5.23 -18.71 -2.22
C PHE A 87 4.00 -19.07 -3.05
N GLY A 88 3.56 -18.15 -3.91
CA GLY A 88 2.36 -18.43 -4.70
C GLY A 88 2.25 -17.63 -5.99
N GLY A 89 1.38 -18.11 -6.86
CA GLY A 89 1.04 -17.52 -8.14
C GLY A 89 -0.48 -17.32 -8.29
N TYR A 90 -0.85 -16.19 -8.87
CA TYR A 90 -2.24 -15.86 -9.21
C TYR A 90 -2.35 -15.38 -10.67
N ARG A 91 -3.55 -15.46 -11.24
CA ARG A 91 -3.81 -14.97 -12.59
C ARG A 91 -3.63 -13.45 -12.65
N MET A 92 -2.85 -12.98 -13.62
CA MET A 92 -2.57 -11.56 -13.79
C MET A 92 -3.87 -10.79 -14.03
N ILE A 93 -4.02 -9.66 -13.33
CA ILE A 93 -5.14 -8.75 -13.54
C ILE A 93 -4.71 -7.73 -14.60
N HIS A 94 -5.35 -7.77 -15.77
CA HIS A 94 -5.01 -6.90 -16.88
C HIS A 94 -5.72 -5.54 -16.83
N GLY A 95 -5.00 -4.51 -17.25
CA GLY A 95 -5.49 -3.13 -17.37
C GLY A 95 -4.34 -2.13 -17.29
N ASP A 96 -4.71 -0.86 -17.18
CA ASP A 96 -3.78 0.24 -16.93
C ASP A 96 -3.58 0.44 -15.43
N TYR A 97 -2.46 1.06 -15.03
CA TYR A 97 -2.27 1.53 -13.65
C TYR A 97 -2.98 2.88 -13.44
N LEU A 98 -3.41 3.15 -12.20
CA LEU A 98 -4.18 4.36 -11.89
C LEU A 98 -3.45 5.66 -12.26
N ASN A 99 -2.12 5.71 -12.16
CA ASN A 99 -1.34 6.89 -12.59
C ASN A 99 -1.34 7.16 -14.09
N ASN A 100 -1.83 6.23 -14.92
CA ASN A 100 -2.04 6.50 -16.34
C ASN A 100 -3.32 7.34 -16.57
N ALA A 101 -4.23 7.40 -15.60
CA ALA A 101 -5.40 8.25 -15.69
C ALA A 101 -5.03 9.73 -15.53
N ARG A 102 -5.56 10.58 -16.42
CA ARG A 102 -5.37 12.04 -16.33
C ARG A 102 -6.14 12.70 -15.17
N LYS A 103 -7.21 12.07 -14.70
CA LYS A 103 -8.07 12.56 -13.63
C LYS A 103 -8.85 11.42 -12.98
N LEU A 104 -9.26 11.61 -11.73
CA LEU A 104 -10.27 10.77 -11.09
C LEU A 104 -11.66 11.15 -11.61
N GLY A 105 -12.12 10.42 -12.62
CA GLY A 105 -13.49 10.56 -13.12
C GLY A 105 -14.53 10.05 -12.12
N LYS A 106 -15.79 10.46 -12.30
CA LYS A 106 -16.92 10.01 -11.45
C LYS A 106 -17.00 8.48 -11.32
N GLY A 107 -16.66 7.74 -12.37
CA GLY A 107 -16.63 6.27 -12.36
C GLY A 107 -15.60 5.70 -11.39
N LEU A 108 -14.35 6.17 -11.45
CA LEU A 108 -13.28 5.75 -10.54
C LEU A 108 -13.57 6.14 -9.09
N ILE A 109 -14.09 7.36 -8.86
CA ILE A 109 -14.51 7.81 -7.53
C ILE A 109 -15.62 6.90 -7.00
N SER A 110 -16.66 6.64 -7.79
CA SER A 110 -17.75 5.74 -7.39
C SER A 110 -17.25 4.33 -7.09
N ASP A 111 -16.32 3.81 -7.89
CA ASP A 111 -15.75 2.48 -7.71
C ASP A 111 -14.91 2.41 -6.43
N PHE A 112 -14.08 3.41 -6.15
CA PHE A 112 -13.32 3.52 -4.91
C PHE A 112 -14.23 3.59 -3.67
N LEU A 113 -15.32 4.36 -3.74
CA LEU A 113 -16.29 4.43 -2.64
C LEU A 113 -17.00 3.08 -2.44
N SER A 114 -17.33 2.36 -3.51
CA SER A 114 -17.85 0.99 -3.42
C SER A 114 -16.85 0.02 -2.79
N LEU A 115 -15.55 0.13 -3.12
CA LEU A 115 -14.49 -0.62 -2.43
C LEU A 115 -14.50 -0.30 -0.93
N ARG A 116 -14.53 0.98 -0.57
CA ARG A 116 -14.50 1.43 0.82
C ARG A 116 -15.71 0.91 1.60
N THR A 117 -16.91 1.01 1.04
CA THR A 117 -18.13 0.43 1.62
C THR A 117 -17.99 -1.07 1.82
N PHE A 118 -17.45 -1.81 0.85
CA PHE A 118 -17.19 -3.24 1.00
C PHE A 118 -16.19 -3.53 2.14
N LEU A 119 -15.05 -2.84 2.17
CA LEU A 119 -14.02 -3.05 3.19
C LEU A 119 -14.49 -2.65 4.60
N ASP A 120 -15.39 -1.67 4.72
CA ASP A 120 -16.02 -1.29 5.99
C ASP A 120 -16.95 -2.39 6.54
N THR A 121 -17.37 -3.37 5.71
CA THR A 121 -18.12 -4.53 6.19
C THR A 121 -17.26 -5.58 6.89
N ILE A 122 -15.93 -5.51 6.75
CA ILE A 122 -15.00 -6.49 7.32
C ILE A 122 -14.61 -6.06 8.73
N GLY A 123 -15.06 -6.82 9.72
CA GLY A 123 -14.84 -6.52 11.13
C GLY A 123 -13.40 -6.74 11.58
N SER A 124 -13.00 -6.10 12.69
CA SER A 124 -11.65 -6.24 13.26
C SER A 124 -11.30 -7.67 13.65
N ASP A 125 -12.28 -8.48 14.05
CA ASP A 125 -12.05 -9.89 14.40
C ASP A 125 -11.77 -10.75 13.16
N ASP A 126 -12.41 -10.46 12.03
CA ASP A 126 -12.13 -11.12 10.75
C ASP A 126 -10.72 -10.79 10.29
N VAL A 127 -10.31 -9.51 10.38
CA VAL A 127 -8.94 -9.09 10.08
C VAL A 127 -7.94 -9.79 10.99
N ARG A 128 -8.20 -9.86 12.32
CA ARG A 128 -7.29 -10.51 13.27
C ARG A 128 -7.03 -11.98 12.91
N ARG A 129 -8.03 -12.72 12.43
CA ARG A 129 -7.91 -14.13 12.04
C ARG A 129 -6.95 -14.36 10.87
N THR A 130 -6.67 -13.33 10.07
CA THR A 130 -5.73 -13.43 8.94
C THR A 130 -4.26 -13.36 9.37
N GLY A 131 -3.99 -12.90 10.60
CA GLY A 131 -2.64 -12.58 11.08
C GLY A 131 -2.24 -11.11 10.86
N LEU A 132 -3.10 -10.30 10.24
CA LEU A 132 -2.87 -8.88 10.05
C LEU A 132 -3.05 -8.07 11.35
N PRO A 133 -2.33 -6.95 11.48
CA PRO A 133 -2.42 -6.12 12.67
C PRO A 133 -3.78 -5.42 12.76
N VAL A 134 -4.27 -5.30 14.00
CA VAL A 134 -5.54 -4.65 14.33
C VAL A 134 -5.30 -3.54 15.33
N TYR A 135 -5.59 -2.32 14.92
CA TYR A 135 -5.40 -1.13 15.74
C TYR A 135 -6.76 -0.53 16.15
N ASN A 136 -6.83 -0.06 17.40
CA ASN A 136 -7.79 0.98 17.75
C ASN A 136 -7.17 2.35 17.43
N TYR A 137 -7.97 3.42 17.46
CA TYR A 137 -7.49 4.75 17.09
C TYR A 137 -6.26 5.20 17.91
N LYS A 138 -6.24 4.94 19.23
CA LYS A 138 -5.11 5.33 20.11
C LYS A 138 -3.81 4.64 19.70
N LYS A 139 -3.84 3.32 19.54
CA LYS A 139 -2.67 2.54 19.11
C LYS A 139 -2.21 2.90 17.70
N TRP A 140 -3.13 3.27 16.83
CA TRP A 140 -2.80 3.77 15.51
C TRP A 140 -2.04 5.10 15.60
N VAL A 141 -2.56 6.06 16.38
CA VAL A 141 -1.90 7.35 16.62
C VAL A 141 -0.51 7.17 17.20
N GLU A 142 -0.35 6.34 18.23
CA GLU A 142 0.94 6.00 18.83
C GLU A 142 1.89 5.37 17.80
N GLY A 143 1.44 4.34 17.08
CA GLY A 143 2.27 3.62 16.11
C GLY A 143 2.73 4.46 14.92
N GLN A 144 1.90 5.38 14.44
CA GLN A 144 2.31 6.34 13.40
C GLN A 144 3.35 7.34 13.94
N GLY A 145 3.21 7.79 15.19
CA GLY A 145 4.22 8.61 15.86
C GLY A 145 5.57 7.88 16.02
N GLU A 146 5.55 6.59 16.35
CA GLU A 146 6.75 5.74 16.39
C GLU A 146 7.37 5.54 15.00
N ARG A 147 6.56 5.42 13.94
CA ARG A 147 7.04 5.31 12.56
C ARG A 147 7.80 6.56 12.14
N ILE A 148 7.28 7.75 12.49
CA ILE A 148 7.98 9.02 12.27
C ILE A 148 9.31 9.06 13.05
N GLU A 149 9.33 8.54 14.28
CA GLU A 149 10.56 8.45 15.08
C GLU A 149 11.61 7.54 14.42
N LYS A 150 11.18 6.42 13.82
CA LYS A 150 12.08 5.54 13.06
C LYS A 150 12.71 6.24 11.85
N TYR A 151 12.01 7.18 11.21
CA TYR A 151 12.59 7.97 10.12
C TYR A 151 13.72 8.86 10.63
N LYS A 152 13.63 9.37 11.87
CA LYS A 152 14.73 10.15 12.47
C LYS A 152 16.01 9.35 12.56
N LEU A 153 15.93 8.08 12.95
CA LEU A 153 17.12 7.22 13.10
C LEU A 153 17.92 7.08 11.79
N SER A 154 17.28 7.14 10.63
CA SER A 154 17.96 7.02 9.32
C SER A 154 18.19 8.35 8.61
N LEU A 155 17.43 9.39 8.96
CA LEU A 155 17.41 10.67 8.23
C LEU A 155 17.98 11.84 9.04
N ASN A 156 18.40 11.64 10.29
CA ASN A 156 18.99 12.68 11.15
C ASN A 156 20.21 13.38 10.53
N GLU A 157 21.00 12.68 9.72
CA GLU A 157 22.14 13.28 9.03
C GLU A 157 21.75 14.04 7.74
N ILE A 158 20.50 13.92 7.30
CA ILE A 158 19.97 14.53 6.06
C ILE A 158 19.00 15.67 6.38
N MET A 159 18.12 15.46 7.37
CA MET A 159 17.09 16.41 7.78
C MET A 159 17.40 16.98 9.17
N PRO A 160 17.15 18.29 9.39
CA PRO A 160 17.23 18.87 10.73
C PRO A 160 16.30 18.16 11.71
N GLU A 161 16.78 17.85 12.91
CA GLU A 161 15.98 17.23 13.97
C GLU A 161 14.70 18.01 14.26
N LYS A 162 14.77 19.34 14.30
CA LYS A 162 13.61 20.22 14.47
C LYS A 162 12.51 20.00 13.43
N PHE A 163 12.86 19.67 12.18
CA PHE A 163 11.88 19.40 11.14
C PHE A 163 11.16 18.08 11.40
N LEU A 164 11.92 17.04 11.76
CA LEU A 164 11.36 15.73 12.07
C LEU A 164 10.49 15.75 13.34
N SER A 165 10.85 16.56 14.33
CA SER A 165 10.01 16.80 15.51
C SER A 165 8.73 17.56 15.15
N ALA A 166 8.81 18.59 14.31
CA ALA A 166 7.62 19.29 13.80
C ALA A 166 6.68 18.35 13.01
N VAL A 167 7.21 17.40 12.24
CA VAL A 167 6.40 16.38 11.56
C VAL A 167 5.64 15.50 12.55
N LYS A 168 6.31 15.07 13.63
CA LYS A 168 5.70 14.27 14.68
C LYS A 168 4.65 15.04 15.47
N GLU A 169 4.92 16.29 15.84
CA GLU A 169 3.95 17.18 16.49
C GLU A 169 2.73 17.39 15.60
N LYS A 170 2.95 17.63 14.29
CA LYS A 170 1.88 17.80 13.33
C LYS A 170 1.01 16.55 13.21
N TRP A 171 1.59 15.35 13.30
CA TRP A 171 0.83 14.10 13.33
C TRP A 171 -0.17 14.08 14.49
N TYR A 172 0.31 14.37 15.70
CA TYR A 172 -0.56 14.39 16.89
C TYR A 172 -1.65 15.47 16.80
N GLU A 173 -1.33 16.64 16.24
CA GLU A 173 -2.31 17.71 15.97
C GLU A 173 -3.41 17.23 15.00
N VAL A 174 -3.05 16.67 13.84
CA VAL A 174 -4.05 16.26 12.84
C VAL A 174 -4.85 15.02 13.23
N SER A 175 -4.38 14.28 14.25
CA SER A 175 -5.04 13.10 14.77
C SER A 175 -5.76 13.32 16.10
N GLU A 176 -5.79 14.55 16.63
CA GLU A 176 -6.34 14.87 17.95
C GLU A 176 -7.81 14.49 18.09
N ASP A 177 -8.56 14.60 17.00
CA ASP A 177 -9.99 14.36 16.91
C ASP A 177 -10.32 12.94 16.43
N MET A 178 -9.31 12.09 16.20
CA MET A 178 -9.52 10.73 15.68
C MET A 178 -10.36 9.89 16.63
N GLU A 179 -11.35 9.19 16.07
CA GLU A 179 -12.25 8.31 16.81
C GLU A 179 -12.20 6.87 16.31
N GLN A 180 -12.75 5.93 17.08
CA GLN A 180 -12.80 4.53 16.68
C GLN A 180 -13.57 4.30 15.39
N LEU A 181 -14.56 5.15 15.08
CA LEU A 181 -15.33 5.07 13.84
C LEU A 181 -14.51 5.47 12.60
N ASP A 182 -13.34 6.07 12.77
CA ASP A 182 -12.42 6.35 11.66
C ASP A 182 -11.63 5.10 11.23
N MET A 183 -11.67 4.04 12.04
CA MET A 183 -10.93 2.80 11.83
C MET A 183 -11.71 1.78 11.00
N GLY A 184 -11.03 1.07 10.11
CA GLY A 184 -11.60 -0.01 9.30
C GLY A 184 -10.51 -0.85 8.63
N LEU A 185 -10.87 -1.91 7.92
CA LEU A 185 -9.89 -2.63 7.09
C LEU A 185 -9.37 -1.70 6.00
N ILE A 186 -8.09 -1.40 6.00
CA ILE A 186 -7.43 -0.64 4.94
C ILE A 186 -6.58 -1.54 4.07
N HIS A 187 -6.40 -1.15 2.82
CA HIS A 187 -5.37 -1.75 1.97
C HIS A 187 -3.98 -1.33 2.43
N GLY A 188 -3.82 -0.08 2.89
CA GLY A 188 -2.56 0.44 3.45
C GLY A 188 -1.52 0.88 2.42
N ASP A 189 -1.72 0.55 1.14
CA ASP A 189 -0.84 0.91 0.01
C ASP A 189 -1.66 1.09 -1.28
N LEU A 190 -2.79 1.79 -1.23
CA LEU A 190 -3.71 1.94 -2.38
C LEU A 190 -3.22 2.97 -3.42
N TYR A 191 -1.90 3.05 -3.62
CA TYR A 191 -1.25 3.98 -4.53
C TYR A 191 -1.33 3.49 -5.98
N ARG A 192 -0.93 4.38 -6.89
CA ARG A 192 -0.93 4.26 -8.35
C ARG A 192 -0.74 2.89 -8.99
N LYS A 193 0.21 2.09 -8.50
CA LYS A 193 0.58 0.80 -9.12
C LYS A 193 -0.19 -0.40 -8.57
N ASN A 194 -0.95 -0.20 -7.50
CA ASN A 194 -1.74 -1.25 -6.85
C ASN A 194 -3.23 -1.19 -7.22
N VAL A 195 -3.62 -0.18 -8.01
CA VAL A 195 -4.96 -0.03 -8.57
C VAL A 195 -4.91 -0.20 -10.08
N ILE A 196 -5.54 -1.26 -10.57
CA ILE A 196 -5.68 -1.56 -12.00
C ILE A 196 -7.01 -0.99 -12.50
N ILE A 197 -6.96 -0.20 -13.57
CA ILE A 197 -8.11 0.45 -14.20
C ILE A 197 -8.31 -0.06 -15.62
N SER A 198 -9.53 0.10 -16.14
CA SER A 198 -9.86 -0.16 -17.54
C SER A 198 -9.04 0.77 -18.47
N GLU A 199 -8.69 0.32 -19.68
CA GLU A 199 -7.94 1.10 -20.68
C GLU A 199 -8.57 2.48 -21.01
N ASN A 200 -9.89 2.62 -20.90
CA ASN A 200 -10.57 3.91 -21.09
C ASN A 200 -10.56 4.82 -19.84
N HIS A 201 -9.88 4.38 -18.78
CA HIS A 201 -9.69 5.01 -17.47
C HIS A 201 -10.99 5.38 -16.73
N ARG A 202 -12.09 4.65 -16.97
CA ARG A 202 -13.39 4.94 -16.34
C ARG A 202 -13.73 4.09 -15.13
N LYS A 203 -13.13 2.89 -15.02
CA LYS A 203 -13.51 1.87 -14.04
C LYS A 203 -12.30 1.21 -13.41
N ILE A 204 -12.40 0.87 -12.13
CA ILE A 204 -11.45 -0.03 -11.47
C ILE A 204 -11.72 -1.45 -11.99
N ARG A 205 -10.65 -2.16 -12.35
CA ARG A 205 -10.67 -3.57 -12.76
C ARG A 205 -10.20 -4.47 -11.64
N GLY A 206 -9.17 -4.06 -10.91
CA GLY A 206 -8.69 -4.82 -9.77
C GLY A 206 -7.76 -4.06 -8.85
N ILE A 207 -7.52 -4.66 -7.70
CA ILE A 207 -6.69 -4.13 -6.62
C ILE A 207 -5.71 -5.23 -6.22
N ILE A 208 -4.41 -4.93 -6.25
CA ILE A 208 -3.33 -5.89 -6.02
C ILE A 208 -2.43 -5.44 -4.87
N ASP A 209 -1.59 -6.35 -4.38
CA ASP A 209 -0.62 -6.12 -3.30
C ASP A 209 -1.24 -5.73 -1.94
N TRP A 210 -2.02 -6.66 -1.38
CA TRP A 210 -2.66 -6.48 -0.07
C TRP A 210 -1.72 -6.71 1.12
N SER A 211 -0.41 -6.68 0.90
CA SER A 211 0.60 -7.06 1.91
C SER A 211 0.70 -6.07 3.08
N ASP A 212 0.36 -4.80 2.86
CA ASP A 212 0.36 -3.73 3.87
C ASP A 212 -1.02 -3.52 4.53
N SER A 213 -1.96 -4.44 4.32
CA SER A 213 -3.31 -4.33 4.88
C SER A 213 -3.31 -4.37 6.40
N ALA A 214 -4.24 -3.65 7.00
CA ALA A 214 -4.41 -3.61 8.46
C ALA A 214 -5.84 -3.21 8.82
N TYR A 215 -6.25 -3.42 10.06
CA TYR A 215 -7.39 -2.65 10.60
C TYR A 215 -6.86 -1.33 11.16
N GLY A 216 -7.01 -0.25 10.38
CA GLY A 216 -6.30 1.03 10.52
C GLY A 216 -7.16 2.25 10.17
N ASP A 217 -6.53 3.43 10.14
CA ASP A 217 -7.22 4.68 9.77
C ASP A 217 -7.60 4.68 8.28
N ARG A 218 -8.91 4.72 8.01
CA ARG A 218 -9.45 4.72 6.64
C ARG A 218 -8.93 5.90 5.81
N ALA A 219 -8.55 7.00 6.44
CA ALA A 219 -7.99 8.18 5.76
C ALA A 219 -6.72 7.86 4.94
N LEU A 220 -5.96 6.82 5.31
CA LEU A 220 -4.76 6.41 4.58
C LEU A 220 -5.08 5.95 3.14
N ASP A 221 -6.11 5.13 2.95
CA ASP A 221 -6.50 4.65 1.61
C ASP A 221 -7.01 5.80 0.73
N PHE A 222 -7.72 6.78 1.30
CA PHE A 222 -8.12 7.99 0.57
C PHE A 222 -6.90 8.79 0.12
N ALA A 223 -5.93 8.99 1.02
CA ALA A 223 -4.69 9.70 0.73
C ALA A 223 -3.93 9.03 -0.42
N ALA A 224 -3.76 7.71 -0.35
CA ALA A 224 -3.06 6.90 -1.34
C ALA A 224 -3.76 6.94 -2.72
N PHE A 225 -5.07 6.71 -2.76
CA PHE A 225 -5.83 6.69 -4.02
C PHE A 225 -5.81 8.04 -4.74
N GLY A 226 -5.89 9.14 -3.98
CA GLY A 226 -5.87 10.51 -4.50
C GLY A 226 -4.47 11.09 -4.70
N TYR A 227 -3.40 10.35 -4.39
CA TYR A 227 -2.05 10.89 -4.25
C TYR A 227 -1.55 11.62 -5.51
N ASP A 228 -1.75 11.01 -6.68
CA ASP A 228 -1.32 11.54 -7.97
C ASP A 228 -2.24 12.61 -8.58
N PHE A 229 -3.32 12.93 -7.87
CA PHE A 229 -4.33 13.85 -8.33
C PHE A 229 -4.39 15.09 -7.46
N PRO A 230 -4.92 16.22 -7.98
CA PRO A 230 -5.12 17.42 -7.17
C PRO A 230 -5.91 17.12 -5.89
N LEU A 231 -5.56 17.77 -4.78
CA LEU A 231 -6.17 17.55 -3.46
C LEU A 231 -7.71 17.68 -3.45
N LYS A 232 -8.28 18.48 -4.37
CA LYS A 232 -9.73 18.58 -4.56
C LYS A 232 -10.42 17.25 -4.88
N GLU A 233 -9.72 16.28 -5.47
CA GLU A 233 -10.33 14.96 -5.73
C GLU A 233 -10.55 14.18 -4.43
N ASN A 234 -9.66 14.33 -3.43
CA ASN A 234 -9.92 13.80 -2.09
C ASN A 234 -11.16 14.45 -1.46
N LEU A 235 -11.32 15.78 -1.62
CA LEU A 235 -12.51 16.48 -1.15
C LEU A 235 -13.79 15.95 -1.81
N HIS A 236 -13.78 15.70 -3.12
CA HIS A 236 -14.93 15.11 -3.82
C HIS A 236 -15.28 13.70 -3.28
N MET A 237 -14.27 12.87 -3.01
CA MET A 237 -14.49 11.53 -2.42
C MET A 237 -15.10 11.62 -1.01
N LEU A 238 -14.60 12.52 -0.16
CA LEU A 238 -15.11 12.70 1.20
C LEU A 238 -16.53 13.30 1.22
N GLN A 239 -16.82 14.27 0.36
CA GLN A 239 -18.15 14.87 0.23
C GLN A 239 -19.23 13.85 -0.13
N ALA A 240 -18.86 12.75 -0.80
CA ALA A 240 -19.78 11.68 -1.14
C ALA A 240 -20.16 10.78 0.06
N GLN A 241 -19.32 10.70 1.10
CA GLN A 241 -19.57 9.91 2.31
C GLN A 241 -20.58 10.57 3.26
N LYS A 242 -20.68 11.91 3.25
CA LYS A 242 -21.66 12.71 4.01
C LYS A 242 -21.73 12.41 5.52
N ASP A 243 -20.61 12.09 6.15
CA ASP A 243 -20.55 11.70 7.56
C ASP A 243 -19.49 12.51 8.35
N GLN A 244 -19.44 12.29 9.67
CA GLN A 244 -18.47 12.94 10.57
C GLN A 244 -17.02 12.52 10.28
N PHE A 245 -16.82 11.34 9.68
CA PHE A 245 -15.48 10.89 9.26
C PHE A 245 -14.87 11.86 8.24
N ALA A 246 -15.66 12.35 7.28
CA ALA A 246 -15.17 13.25 6.24
C ALA A 246 -14.43 14.50 6.77
N VAL A 247 -14.94 15.10 7.86
CA VAL A 247 -14.35 16.31 8.45
C VAL A 247 -13.00 15.99 9.11
N ARG A 248 -12.95 14.92 9.91
CA ARG A 248 -11.75 14.50 10.63
C ARG A 248 -10.66 13.93 9.70
N ALA A 249 -11.08 13.14 8.72
CA ALA A 249 -10.18 12.47 7.79
C ALA A 249 -9.37 13.45 6.93
N MET A 250 -9.91 14.63 6.61
CA MET A 250 -9.24 15.56 5.69
C MET A 250 -7.88 16.03 6.19
N LYS A 251 -7.76 16.36 7.49
CA LYS A 251 -6.48 16.77 8.10
C LYS A 251 -5.42 15.67 7.94
N ARG A 252 -5.83 14.42 8.17
CA ARG A 252 -4.96 13.23 8.08
C ARG A 252 -4.64 12.84 6.65
N ILE A 253 -5.57 12.99 5.71
CA ILE A 253 -5.32 12.79 4.28
C ILE A 253 -4.23 13.75 3.79
N ILE A 254 -4.33 15.03 4.15
CA ILE A 254 -3.31 16.02 3.80
C ILE A 254 -1.98 15.62 4.44
N PHE A 255 -1.98 15.22 5.72
CA PHE A 255 -0.76 14.76 6.39
C PHE A 255 -0.11 13.57 5.66
N TYR A 256 -0.85 12.48 5.45
CA TYR A 256 -0.35 11.27 4.80
C TYR A 256 0.25 11.57 3.42
N ARG A 257 -0.43 12.36 2.60
CA ARG A 257 0.08 12.77 1.28
C ARG A 257 1.41 13.54 1.36
N ASN A 258 1.60 14.35 2.39
CA ASN A 258 2.80 15.15 2.57
C ASN A 258 3.91 14.42 3.35
N THR A 259 3.62 13.22 3.89
CA THR A 259 4.61 12.38 4.56
C THR A 259 4.99 11.11 3.81
N ASP A 260 4.30 10.80 2.71
CA ASP A 260 4.53 9.59 1.92
C ASP A 260 6.01 9.39 1.52
N GLY A 261 6.65 10.47 1.04
CA GLY A 261 8.04 10.45 0.61
C GLY A 261 9.04 10.05 1.70
N PHE A 262 8.67 10.15 2.99
CA PHE A 262 9.57 9.72 4.08
C PHE A 262 9.86 8.22 4.03
N TYR A 263 8.91 7.40 3.60
CA TYR A 263 9.15 5.96 3.49
C TYR A 263 10.24 5.67 2.45
N LEU A 264 10.14 6.28 1.27
CA LEU A 264 11.14 6.15 0.22
C LEU A 264 12.50 6.72 0.67
N ALA A 265 12.51 7.91 1.27
CA ALA A 265 13.74 8.51 1.80
C ALA A 265 14.42 7.63 2.87
N HIS A 266 13.65 7.11 3.82
CA HIS A 266 14.12 6.19 4.86
C HIS A 266 14.79 4.95 4.27
N TYR A 267 14.15 4.36 3.26
CA TYR A 267 14.70 3.19 2.59
C TYR A 267 15.98 3.50 1.82
N LEU A 268 15.94 4.53 0.96
CA LEU A 268 17.10 4.94 0.17
C LEU A 268 18.31 5.21 1.07
N ALA A 269 18.10 5.83 2.23
CA ALA A 269 19.15 6.04 3.22
C ALA A 269 19.69 4.70 3.76
N LYS A 270 18.81 3.77 4.15
CA LYS A 270 19.21 2.45 4.67
C LYS A 270 19.90 1.55 3.66
N THR A 271 19.60 1.68 2.37
CA THR A 271 20.23 0.91 1.29
C THR A 271 21.46 1.60 0.70
N GLY A 272 22.02 2.61 1.38
CA GLY A 272 23.23 3.31 0.94
C GLY A 272 23.05 4.30 -0.23
N ARG A 273 21.80 4.54 -0.68
CA ARG A 273 21.47 5.48 -1.78
C ARG A 273 21.28 6.90 -1.26
N ARG A 274 22.28 7.39 -0.52
CA ARG A 274 22.19 8.66 0.25
C ARG A 274 21.79 9.88 -0.60
N LYS A 275 22.38 10.06 -1.78
CA LYS A 275 22.10 11.21 -2.66
C LYS A 275 20.63 11.28 -3.09
N GLU A 276 20.02 10.14 -3.31
CA GLU A 276 18.60 10.04 -3.69
C GLU A 276 17.71 10.29 -2.47
N ALA A 277 18.08 9.75 -1.31
CA ALA A 277 17.41 10.09 -0.05
C ALA A 277 17.43 11.60 0.22
N GLU A 278 18.56 12.28 0.00
CA GLU A 278 18.66 13.74 0.13
C GLU A 278 17.73 14.51 -0.82
N MET A 279 17.55 14.02 -2.04
CA MET A 279 16.63 14.62 -3.01
C MET A 279 15.18 14.48 -2.54
N GLU A 280 14.78 13.29 -2.09
CA GLU A 280 13.46 13.07 -1.51
C GLU A 280 13.23 13.95 -0.28
N CYS A 281 14.24 14.06 0.59
CA CYS A 281 14.15 14.90 1.78
C CYS A 281 13.94 16.39 1.44
N ARG A 282 14.63 16.91 0.41
CA ARG A 282 14.43 18.30 -0.06
C ARG A 282 13.01 18.51 -0.60
N ASN A 283 12.47 17.55 -1.33
CA ASN A 283 11.11 17.61 -1.85
C ASN A 283 10.08 17.67 -0.70
N ILE A 284 10.24 16.82 0.31
CA ILE A 284 9.39 16.81 1.52
C ILE A 284 9.42 18.18 2.20
N VAL A 285 10.61 18.73 2.50
CA VAL A 285 10.74 20.03 3.16
C VAL A 285 10.11 21.16 2.33
N SER A 286 10.29 21.14 1.00
CA SER A 286 9.70 22.13 0.10
C SER A 286 8.17 22.12 0.15
N ILE A 287 7.57 20.92 0.14
CA ILE A 287 6.13 20.71 0.24
C ILE A 287 5.62 21.24 1.58
N TRP A 288 6.27 20.89 2.69
CA TRP A 288 5.87 21.33 4.03
C TRP A 288 5.89 22.85 4.21
N LYS A 289 6.91 23.53 3.66
CA LYS A 289 6.98 25.01 3.62
C LYS A 289 5.81 25.62 2.85
N LYS A 290 5.41 25.02 1.73
CA LYS A 290 4.28 25.49 0.92
C LYS A 290 2.96 25.45 1.68
N TYR A 291 2.78 24.50 2.59
CA TYR A 291 1.60 24.39 3.45
C TYR A 291 1.71 25.23 4.74
N GLY A 292 2.83 25.92 4.98
CA GLY A 292 3.07 26.68 6.21
C GLY A 292 3.19 25.81 7.46
N TRP A 293 3.56 24.53 7.30
CA TRP A 293 3.73 23.59 8.42
C TRP A 293 5.14 23.62 9.01
N TYR A 294 6.08 24.29 8.34
CA TYR A 294 7.47 24.47 8.76
C TYR A 294 8.08 25.72 8.15
#